data_AF-A0A959GKL4-F1
#
_entry.id   AF-A0A959GKL4-F1
#
_cell.length_a   1.000
_cell.length_b   1.000
_cell.length_c   1.000
_cell.angle_alpha   90.00
_cell.angle_beta   90.00
_cell.angle_gamma   90.00
#
_symmetry.space_group_name_H-M   'P 1'
#
loop_
_entity.id
_entity.type
_entity.pdbx_description
1 polymer ?
#
loop_
_entity_poly.entity_id
_entity_poly.type
_entity_poly.pdbx_seq_one_letter_code
_entity_poly.pdbx_strand_id
1 'polypeptide(L)'
;MKNPIFFIFAVLLLSSCGREYFKTAGYEDYAPEHHLIAVAPVQTITNGRIPPEVTREMIEQVEDAESQAFQISLFNEIARRTGSRPGEIQANLQHYSETNARLKAAGYTPRESLELPPSELAQILGVDAVVRATVRKTQYLTDLESFGFDMASTFLYIFTDWPIWFLPDTRTADVDASCSILDGQTGIPIWSANRRWRLDWNRRHNEIIDNISRKMARRFPYREL
;
A
#
# COMPACT_ATOMS: atom_id res chain seq x y z
N MET A 1 44.98 36.07 11.26
CA MET A 1 45.17 34.62 11.01
C MET A 1 43.83 34.06 10.54
N LYS A 2 43.74 33.68 9.26
CA LYS A 2 42.51 33.17 8.64
C LYS A 2 42.31 31.74 9.17
N ASN A 3 41.36 31.50 10.05
CA ASN A 3 41.11 30.17 10.64
C ASN A 3 40.50 29.23 9.58
N PRO A 4 41.25 28.28 9.01
CA PRO A 4 40.73 27.38 7.98
C PRO A 4 39.76 26.34 8.56
N ILE A 5 39.73 26.18 9.89
CA ILE A 5 38.92 25.21 10.62
C ILE A 5 37.41 25.51 10.49
N PHE A 6 37.03 26.78 10.42
CA PHE A 6 35.61 27.15 10.28
C PHE A 6 35.04 26.79 8.91
N PHE A 7 35.88 26.79 7.86
CA PHE A 7 35.47 26.45 6.50
C PHE A 7 35.27 24.93 6.33
N ILE A 8 36.05 24.11 7.02
CA ILE A 8 35.95 22.64 6.99
C ILE A 8 34.65 22.16 7.66
N PHE A 9 34.21 22.82 8.74
CA PHE A 9 32.95 22.47 9.41
C PHE A 9 31.71 22.83 8.58
N ALA A 10 31.78 23.89 7.78
CA ALA A 10 30.71 24.30 6.86
C ALA A 10 30.54 23.32 5.68
N VAL A 11 31.64 22.72 5.18
CA VAL A 11 31.58 21.74 4.08
C VAL A 11 30.99 20.39 4.53
N LEU A 12 31.22 19.98 5.78
CA LEU A 12 30.65 18.73 6.33
C LEU A 12 29.11 18.79 6.50
N LEU A 13 28.53 19.97 6.68
CA LEU A 13 27.07 20.15 6.79
C LEU A 13 26.35 20.09 5.43
N LEU A 14 27.06 20.22 4.31
CA LEU A 14 26.48 20.17 2.96
C LEU A 14 26.47 18.76 2.36
N SER A 15 27.10 17.78 3.02
CA SER A 15 27.23 16.40 2.51
C SER A 15 26.05 15.49 2.85
N SER A 16 24.93 16.01 3.39
CA SER A 16 23.73 15.21 3.65
C SER A 16 22.90 15.00 2.37
N CYS A 17 23.53 14.50 1.31
CA CYS A 17 22.81 13.97 0.16
C CYS A 17 22.32 12.57 0.52
N GLY A 18 21.21 12.51 1.27
CA GLY A 18 20.59 11.26 1.64
C GLY A 18 20.06 10.57 0.38
N ARG A 19 20.68 9.46 -0.03
CA ARG A 19 20.15 8.61 -1.11
C ARG A 19 18.67 8.35 -0.85
N GLU A 20 17.82 8.62 -1.82
CA GLU A 20 16.42 8.23 -1.74
C GLU A 20 16.31 6.72 -1.89
N TYR A 21 16.40 6.01 -0.77
CA TYR A 21 16.46 4.54 -0.66
C TYR A 21 15.29 3.77 -1.33
N PHE A 22 14.29 4.48 -1.87
CA PHE A 22 13.09 3.90 -2.47
C PHE A 22 13.12 3.93 -4.00
N LYS A 23 13.88 4.84 -4.61
CA LYS A 23 14.05 4.91 -6.08
C LYS A 23 14.96 3.77 -6.52
N THR A 24 14.60 3.11 -7.63
CA THR A 24 15.44 2.07 -8.23
C THR A 24 16.36 2.68 -9.30
N ALA A 25 17.22 1.85 -9.90
CA ALA A 25 18.13 2.28 -10.97
C ALA A 25 17.40 2.88 -12.18
N GLY A 26 16.20 2.39 -12.51
CA GLY A 26 15.43 2.88 -13.67
C GLY A 26 14.62 4.15 -13.39
N TYR A 27 14.65 4.69 -12.18
CA TYR A 27 13.79 5.82 -11.84
C TYR A 27 14.02 7.03 -12.75
N GLU A 28 15.28 7.43 -12.94
CA GLU A 28 15.61 8.63 -13.73
C GLU A 28 15.34 8.44 -15.23
N ASP A 29 15.30 7.20 -15.72
CA ASP A 29 15.05 6.89 -17.13
C ASP A 29 13.56 6.88 -17.47
N TYR A 30 12.71 6.36 -16.57
CA TYR A 30 11.29 6.12 -16.86
C TYR A 30 10.35 7.11 -16.17
N ALA A 31 10.64 7.53 -14.93
CA ALA A 31 9.72 8.38 -14.15
C ALA A 31 9.39 9.73 -14.81
N PRO A 32 10.31 10.40 -15.53
CA PRO A 32 9.99 11.66 -16.23
C PRO A 32 8.96 11.51 -17.36
N GLU A 33 8.80 10.31 -17.93
CA GLU A 33 7.85 10.06 -19.02
C GLU A 33 6.42 9.78 -18.52
N HIS A 34 6.26 9.50 -17.22
CA HIS A 34 4.96 9.13 -16.66
C HIS A 34 4.10 10.38 -16.37
N HIS A 35 2.98 10.51 -17.07
CA HIS A 35 2.01 11.59 -16.87
C HIS A 35 0.75 11.13 -16.15
N LEU A 36 0.31 9.89 -16.40
CA LEU A 36 -0.88 9.29 -15.81
C LEU A 36 -0.51 7.94 -15.20
N ILE A 37 -0.84 7.77 -13.91
CA ILE A 37 -0.62 6.52 -13.18
C ILE A 37 -1.92 6.01 -12.56
N ALA A 38 -2.04 4.69 -12.35
CA ALA A 38 -3.20 4.08 -11.70
C ALA A 38 -2.79 3.28 -10.47
N VAL A 39 -3.65 3.31 -9.44
CA VAL A 39 -3.56 2.39 -8.30
C VAL A 39 -4.37 1.14 -8.62
N ALA A 40 -3.68 0.03 -8.89
CA ALA A 40 -4.32 -1.26 -9.11
C ALA A 40 -4.99 -1.77 -7.82
N PRO A 41 -5.91 -2.76 -7.91
CA PRO A 41 -6.41 -3.46 -6.74
C PRO A 41 -5.26 -3.91 -5.84
N VAL A 42 -5.44 -3.78 -4.53
CA VAL A 42 -4.38 -4.10 -3.56
C VAL A 42 -4.44 -5.58 -3.25
N GLN A 43 -3.31 -6.28 -3.33
CA GLN A 43 -3.26 -7.69 -2.97
C GLN A 43 -3.26 -7.83 -1.46
N THR A 44 -4.34 -8.35 -0.89
CA THR A 44 -4.46 -8.62 0.54
C THR A 44 -4.36 -10.12 0.78
N ILE A 45 -3.53 -10.52 1.74
CA ILE A 45 -3.30 -11.93 2.05
C ILE A 45 -3.46 -12.13 3.55
N THR A 46 -4.35 -13.05 3.94
CA THR A 46 -4.55 -13.42 5.35
C THR A 46 -4.04 -14.83 5.60
N ASN A 47 -3.00 -14.94 6.45
CA ASN A 47 -2.40 -16.20 6.87
C ASN A 47 -2.24 -16.22 8.40
N GLY A 48 -1.67 -17.30 8.94
CA GLY A 48 -1.30 -17.40 10.35
C GLY A 48 -2.09 -18.48 11.08
N ARG A 49 -2.32 -18.28 12.38
CA ARG A 49 -3.17 -19.15 13.20
C ARG A 49 -4.60 -18.67 13.07
N ILE A 50 -5.28 -19.22 12.07
CA ILE A 50 -6.69 -18.96 11.79
C ILE A 50 -7.52 -20.05 12.48
N PRO A 51 -8.61 -19.70 13.18
CA PRO A 51 -9.49 -20.68 13.81
C PRO A 51 -10.08 -21.67 12.80
N PRO A 52 -10.28 -22.94 13.17
CA PRO A 52 -10.77 -23.97 12.26
C PRO A 52 -12.19 -23.69 11.72
N GLU A 53 -12.98 -22.87 12.40
CA GLU A 53 -14.33 -22.47 11.99
C GLU A 53 -14.33 -21.46 10.82
N VAL A 54 -13.18 -20.81 10.55
CA VAL A 54 -13.06 -19.82 9.47
C VAL A 54 -12.78 -20.55 8.15
N THR A 55 -13.73 -20.45 7.22
CA THR A 55 -13.63 -21.08 5.90
C THR A 55 -12.73 -20.27 4.95
N ARG A 56 -12.30 -20.91 3.85
CA ARG A 56 -11.51 -20.23 2.82
C ARG A 56 -12.31 -19.11 2.15
N GLU A 57 -13.60 -19.34 1.94
CA GLU A 57 -14.52 -18.39 1.34
C GLU A 57 -14.68 -17.13 2.22
N MET A 58 -14.73 -17.30 3.54
CA MET A 58 -14.74 -16.15 4.47
C MET A 58 -13.44 -15.34 4.39
N ILE A 59 -12.30 -16.01 4.28
CA ILE A 59 -11.00 -15.34 4.12
C ILE A 59 -10.99 -14.54 2.80
N GLU A 60 -11.48 -15.14 1.72
CA GLU A 60 -11.53 -14.49 0.40
C GLU A 60 -12.44 -13.27 0.39
N GLN A 61 -13.61 -13.34 1.02
CA GLN A 61 -14.52 -12.20 1.17
C GLN A 61 -13.86 -11.04 1.93
N VAL A 62 -13.13 -11.34 3.01
CA VAL A 62 -12.38 -10.33 3.77
C VAL A 62 -11.26 -9.73 2.91
N GLU A 63 -10.48 -10.57 2.23
CA GLU A 63 -9.41 -10.11 1.34
C GLU A 63 -9.97 -9.22 0.21
N ASP A 64 -11.07 -9.60 -0.43
CA ASP A 64 -11.66 -8.80 -1.52
C ASP A 64 -12.17 -7.44 -1.01
N ALA A 65 -12.82 -7.41 0.15
CA ALA A 65 -13.30 -6.17 0.76
C ALA A 65 -12.14 -5.23 1.14
N GLU A 66 -11.08 -5.77 1.75
CA GLU A 66 -9.90 -5.00 2.10
C GLU A 66 -9.13 -4.53 0.87
N SER A 67 -9.03 -5.36 -0.17
CA SER A 67 -8.38 -5.00 -1.44
C SER A 67 -8.95 -3.69 -1.99
N GLN A 68 -10.28 -3.57 -2.01
CA GLN A 68 -10.98 -2.37 -2.42
C GLN A 68 -10.75 -1.20 -1.43
N ALA A 69 -10.87 -1.44 -0.12
CA ALA A 69 -10.68 -0.41 0.89
C ALA A 69 -9.26 0.17 0.88
N PHE A 70 -8.24 -0.67 0.75
CA PHE A 70 -6.85 -0.25 0.61
C PHE A 70 -6.61 0.49 -0.70
N GLN A 71 -7.18 0.05 -1.83
CA GLN A 71 -7.06 0.76 -3.11
C GLN A 71 -7.61 2.19 -2.98
N ILE A 72 -8.81 2.34 -2.43
CA ILE A 72 -9.46 3.64 -2.22
C ILE A 72 -8.64 4.52 -1.27
N SER A 73 -8.23 3.98 -0.12
CA SER A 73 -7.46 4.72 0.87
C SER A 73 -6.09 5.15 0.34
N LEU A 74 -5.39 4.27 -0.37
CA LEU A 74 -4.11 4.57 -1.00
C LEU A 74 -4.27 5.63 -2.10
N PHE A 75 -5.26 5.48 -2.98
CA PHE A 75 -5.59 6.50 -3.98
C PHE A 75 -5.83 7.87 -3.33
N ASN A 76 -6.70 7.94 -2.32
CA ASN A 76 -7.03 9.19 -1.63
C ASN A 76 -5.80 9.83 -0.98
N GLU A 77 -4.95 9.02 -0.35
CA GLU A 77 -3.72 9.50 0.28
C GLU A 77 -2.66 9.94 -0.74
N ILE A 78 -2.58 9.36 -1.93
CA ILE A 78 -1.70 9.86 -3.00
C ILE A 78 -2.31 11.15 -3.59
N ALA A 79 -3.60 11.14 -3.96
CA ALA A 79 -4.29 12.25 -4.60
C ALA A 79 -4.26 13.55 -3.77
N ARG A 80 -4.43 13.47 -2.45
CA ARG A 80 -4.29 14.64 -1.56
C ARG A 80 -2.88 15.24 -1.51
N ARG A 81 -1.88 14.55 -2.08
CA ARG A 81 -0.48 14.98 -2.17
C ARG A 81 -0.07 15.32 -3.60
N THR A 82 -1.00 15.19 -4.56
CA THR A 82 -0.83 15.59 -5.94
C THR A 82 -1.15 17.07 -6.10
N GLY A 83 -0.42 17.74 -6.98
CA GLY A 83 -0.65 19.15 -7.30
C GLY A 83 0.52 19.75 -8.07
N SER A 84 0.50 21.07 -8.24
CA SER A 84 1.47 21.80 -9.06
C SER A 84 2.53 22.55 -8.24
N ARG A 85 2.51 22.44 -6.90
CA ARG A 85 3.47 23.16 -6.05
C ARG A 85 4.76 22.35 -5.87
N PRO A 86 5.90 23.02 -5.64
CA PRO A 86 7.14 22.33 -5.32
C PRO A 86 6.97 21.35 -4.15
N GLY A 87 7.43 20.11 -4.34
CA GLY A 87 7.31 19.05 -3.36
C GLY A 87 5.98 18.29 -3.36
N GLU A 88 5.02 18.63 -4.23
CA GLU A 88 3.80 17.83 -4.49
C GLU A 88 4.07 16.78 -5.58
N ILE A 89 3.26 15.71 -5.62
CA ILE A 89 3.33 14.67 -6.65
C ILE A 89 2.81 15.28 -7.95
N GLN A 90 3.64 15.31 -8.99
CA GLN A 90 3.28 15.95 -10.26
C GLN A 90 2.58 15.01 -11.27
N ALA A 91 2.64 13.70 -11.05
CA ALA A 91 1.92 12.72 -11.88
C ALA A 91 0.41 12.77 -11.63
N ASN A 92 -0.41 12.68 -12.69
CA ASN A 92 -1.85 12.56 -12.59
C ASN A 92 -2.25 11.15 -12.16
N LEU A 93 -3.37 11.04 -11.44
CA LEU A 93 -3.90 9.76 -10.98
C LEU A 93 -5.20 9.42 -11.70
N GLN A 94 -5.26 8.24 -12.31
CA GLN A 94 -6.52 7.63 -12.71
C GLN A 94 -7.33 7.30 -11.45
N HIS A 95 -8.60 7.70 -11.43
CA HIS A 95 -9.50 7.43 -10.31
C HIS A 95 -9.74 5.92 -10.17
N TYR A 96 -9.78 5.39 -8.94
CA TYR A 96 -9.94 3.96 -8.69
C TYR A 96 -11.20 3.36 -9.34
N SER A 97 -12.28 4.14 -9.46
CA SER A 97 -13.51 3.68 -10.13
C SER A 97 -13.31 3.46 -11.63
N GLU A 98 -12.51 4.30 -12.29
CA GLU A 98 -12.17 4.17 -13.71
C GLU A 98 -11.26 2.95 -13.91
N THR A 99 -10.25 2.78 -13.04
CA THR A 99 -9.39 1.60 -13.02
C THR A 99 -10.21 0.32 -12.94
N ASN A 100 -11.11 0.23 -11.97
CA ASN A 100 -11.95 -0.96 -11.77
C ASN A 100 -12.95 -1.16 -12.91
N ALA A 101 -13.47 -0.08 -13.51
CA ALA A 101 -14.34 -0.16 -14.69
C ALA A 101 -13.60 -0.70 -15.91
N ARG A 102 -12.35 -0.27 -16.15
CA ARG A 102 -11.50 -0.75 -17.26
C ARG A 102 -11.13 -2.21 -17.12
N LEU A 103 -10.74 -2.65 -15.92
CA LEU A 103 -10.49 -4.06 -15.63
C LEU A 103 -11.72 -4.92 -15.92
N LYS A 104 -12.88 -4.48 -15.44
CA LYS A 104 -14.15 -5.17 -15.68
C LYS A 104 -14.51 -5.21 -17.16
N ALA A 105 -14.31 -4.11 -17.89
CA ALA A 105 -14.57 -4.05 -19.33
C ALA A 105 -13.63 -4.99 -20.13
N ALA A 106 -12.42 -5.20 -19.64
CA ALA A 106 -11.45 -6.16 -20.18
C ALA A 106 -11.72 -7.61 -19.73
N GLY A 107 -12.74 -7.86 -18.92
CA GLY A 107 -13.14 -9.21 -18.49
C GLY A 107 -12.40 -9.73 -17.26
N TYR A 108 -11.67 -8.89 -16.53
CA TYR A 108 -10.94 -9.28 -15.33
C TYR A 108 -11.67 -8.88 -14.05
N THR A 109 -11.71 -9.80 -13.08
CA THR A 109 -12.02 -9.45 -11.69
C THR A 109 -10.83 -8.74 -11.03
N PRO A 110 -11.05 -8.02 -9.91
CA PRO A 110 -9.95 -7.43 -9.15
C PRO A 110 -8.88 -8.44 -8.75
N ARG A 111 -9.28 -9.66 -8.35
CA ARG A 111 -8.35 -10.73 -7.94
C ARG A 111 -7.51 -11.24 -9.09
N GLU A 112 -8.12 -11.53 -10.25
CA GLU A 112 -7.39 -11.95 -11.45
C GLU A 112 -6.44 -10.87 -11.96
N SER A 113 -6.81 -9.59 -11.83
CA SER A 113 -5.96 -8.47 -12.27
C SER A 113 -4.61 -8.39 -11.54
N LEU A 114 -4.50 -8.98 -10.35
CA LEU A 114 -3.26 -9.02 -9.56
C LEU A 114 -2.20 -9.90 -10.21
N GLU A 115 -2.61 -10.89 -11.00
CA GLU A 115 -1.73 -11.87 -11.66
C GLU A 115 -1.21 -11.37 -13.00
N LEU A 116 -1.82 -10.32 -13.56
CA LEU A 116 -1.40 -9.75 -14.84
C LEU A 116 0.06 -9.27 -14.79
N PRO A 117 0.80 -9.35 -15.90
CA PRO A 117 2.04 -8.61 -16.06
C PRO A 117 1.81 -7.09 -15.87
N PRO A 118 2.75 -6.34 -15.27
CA PRO A 118 2.56 -4.90 -15.06
C PRO A 118 2.32 -4.11 -16.35
N SER A 119 3.01 -4.48 -17.44
CA SER A 119 2.86 -3.81 -18.74
C SER A 119 1.50 -4.08 -19.39
N GLU A 120 1.03 -5.32 -19.33
CA GLU A 120 -0.32 -5.68 -19.78
C GLU A 120 -1.39 -4.95 -18.97
N LEU A 121 -1.22 -4.90 -17.64
CA LEU A 121 -2.11 -4.16 -16.76
C LEU A 121 -2.12 -2.66 -17.09
N ALA A 122 -0.96 -2.05 -17.32
CA ALA A 122 -0.87 -0.65 -17.72
C ALA A 122 -1.58 -0.38 -19.05
N GLN A 123 -1.43 -1.28 -20.02
CA GLN A 123 -2.10 -1.20 -21.31
C GLN A 123 -3.62 -1.27 -21.19
N ILE A 124 -4.16 -2.22 -20.40
CA ILE A 124 -5.60 -2.34 -20.13
C ILE A 124 -6.14 -1.06 -19.48
N LEU A 125 -5.37 -0.50 -18.54
CA LEU A 125 -5.77 0.70 -17.80
C LEU A 125 -5.57 1.99 -18.62
N GLY A 126 -4.73 1.96 -19.65
CA GLY A 126 -4.37 3.14 -20.43
C GLY A 126 -3.57 4.16 -19.61
N VAL A 127 -2.57 3.69 -18.87
CA VAL A 127 -1.71 4.51 -18.00
C VAL A 127 -0.24 4.24 -18.27
N ASP A 128 0.61 5.20 -17.90
CA ASP A 128 2.06 5.13 -18.13
C ASP A 128 2.75 4.28 -17.06
N ALA A 129 2.18 4.19 -15.86
CA ALA A 129 2.70 3.36 -14.79
C ALA A 129 1.60 2.85 -13.86
N VAL A 130 1.85 1.71 -13.22
CA VAL A 130 0.91 1.06 -12.29
C VAL A 130 1.52 1.02 -10.90
N VAL A 131 0.74 1.46 -9.92
CA VAL A 131 1.04 1.30 -8.50
C VAL A 131 0.49 -0.05 -8.04
N ARG A 132 1.39 -0.95 -7.63
CA ARG A 132 1.02 -2.23 -7.01
C ARG A 132 1.33 -2.20 -5.52
N ALA A 133 0.37 -2.62 -4.72
CA ALA A 133 0.56 -2.81 -3.31
C ALA A 133 0.13 -4.20 -2.86
N THR A 134 0.84 -4.72 -1.86
CA THR A 134 0.52 -5.99 -1.20
C THR A 134 0.46 -5.73 0.30
N VAL A 135 -0.56 -6.24 0.96
CA VAL A 135 -0.74 -6.22 2.42
C VAL A 135 -0.89 -7.66 2.89
N ARG A 136 0.11 -8.17 3.59
CA ARG A 136 0.12 -9.51 4.17
C ARG A 136 -0.11 -9.42 5.66
N LYS A 137 -1.17 -10.07 6.13
CA LYS A 137 -1.54 -10.18 7.54
C LYS A 137 -1.21 -11.58 8.03
N THR A 138 -0.50 -11.67 9.16
CA THR A 138 -0.28 -12.91 9.89
C THR A 138 -1.06 -12.86 11.19
N GLN A 139 -2.20 -13.53 11.23
CA GLN A 139 -3.16 -13.56 12.34
C GLN A 139 -2.71 -14.51 13.46
N TYR A 140 -3.05 -14.16 14.70
CA TYR A 140 -2.77 -14.92 15.93
C TYR A 140 -4.06 -15.16 16.74
N LEU A 141 -5.16 -15.49 16.07
CA LEU A 141 -6.51 -15.41 16.63
C LEU A 141 -6.92 -16.61 17.50
N THR A 142 -6.20 -17.74 17.43
CA THR A 142 -6.49 -18.95 18.22
C THR A 142 -6.48 -18.73 19.73
N ASP A 143 -5.76 -17.71 20.22
CA ASP A 143 -5.68 -17.40 21.65
C ASP A 143 -7.04 -16.93 22.22
N LEU A 144 -7.98 -16.55 21.35
CA LEU A 144 -9.33 -16.13 21.74
C LEU A 144 -10.31 -17.28 21.99
N GLU A 145 -10.02 -18.49 21.49
CA GLU A 145 -10.86 -19.68 21.71
C GLU A 145 -11.04 -19.96 23.21
N SER A 146 -10.01 -19.67 24.00
CA SER A 146 -9.99 -19.84 25.46
C SER A 146 -11.02 -18.96 26.20
N PHE A 147 -11.62 -17.98 25.53
CA PHE A 147 -12.62 -17.08 26.08
C PHE A 147 -14.07 -17.44 25.70
N GLY A 148 -14.27 -18.53 24.92
CA GLY A 148 -15.60 -19.07 24.61
C GLY A 148 -16.41 -18.28 23.57
N PHE A 149 -15.75 -17.44 22.76
CA PHE A 149 -16.40 -16.71 21.68
C PHE A 149 -16.57 -17.58 20.42
N ASP A 150 -17.57 -17.25 19.60
CA ASP A 150 -17.68 -17.82 18.25
C ASP A 150 -16.59 -17.23 17.35
N MET A 151 -15.63 -18.08 16.96
CA MET A 151 -14.43 -17.66 16.24
C MET A 151 -14.73 -17.18 14.81
N ALA A 152 -15.74 -17.76 14.15
CA ALA A 152 -16.13 -17.38 12.80
C ALA A 152 -16.68 -15.94 12.76
N SER A 153 -17.64 -15.61 13.64
CA SER A 153 -18.14 -14.24 13.73
C SER A 153 -17.09 -13.28 14.25
N THR A 154 -16.28 -13.67 15.24
CA THR A 154 -15.18 -12.85 15.76
C THR A 154 -14.18 -12.48 14.66
N PHE A 155 -13.82 -13.44 13.80
CA PHE A 155 -12.97 -13.20 12.64
C PHE A 155 -13.59 -12.18 11.68
N LEU A 156 -14.90 -12.21 11.42
CA LEU A 156 -15.52 -11.20 10.56
C LEU A 156 -15.55 -9.83 11.24
N TYR A 157 -15.89 -9.77 12.53
CA TYR A 157 -16.00 -8.51 13.27
C TYR A 157 -14.71 -7.69 13.27
N ILE A 158 -13.53 -8.32 13.34
CA ILE A 158 -12.24 -7.60 13.33
C ILE A 158 -11.92 -6.86 12.03
N PHE A 159 -12.59 -7.22 10.93
CA PHE A 159 -12.48 -6.53 9.64
C PHE A 159 -13.62 -5.55 9.40
N THR A 160 -14.50 -5.36 10.39
CA THR A 160 -15.53 -4.32 10.38
C THR A 160 -15.11 -3.12 11.21
N ASP A 161 -15.80 -1.99 11.03
CA ASP A 161 -15.63 -0.80 11.86
C ASP A 161 -16.32 -0.87 13.22
N TRP A 162 -16.91 -2.03 13.57
CA TRP A 162 -17.62 -2.17 14.82
C TRP A 162 -16.65 -2.12 16.01
N PRO A 163 -16.88 -1.28 17.04
CA PRO A 163 -16.01 -1.23 18.21
C PRO A 163 -16.12 -2.52 19.04
N ILE A 164 -15.05 -3.31 19.07
CA ILE A 164 -15.00 -4.58 19.82
C ILE A 164 -14.41 -4.36 21.22
N TRP A 165 -15.09 -3.59 22.05
CA TRP A 165 -14.65 -3.23 23.41
C TRP A 165 -14.61 -4.41 24.41
N PHE A 166 -15.17 -5.57 24.03
CA PHE A 166 -15.26 -6.76 24.88
C PHE A 166 -14.13 -7.77 24.66
N LEU A 167 -13.25 -7.57 23.68
CA LEU A 167 -12.08 -8.42 23.47
C LEU A 167 -10.86 -7.90 24.26
N PRO A 168 -10.02 -8.80 24.79
CA PRO A 168 -8.82 -8.40 25.53
C PRO A 168 -7.80 -7.71 24.61
N ASP A 169 -7.07 -6.73 25.14
CA ASP A 169 -6.01 -5.99 24.42
C ASP A 169 -4.73 -6.83 24.28
N THR A 170 -4.79 -7.85 23.42
CA THR A 170 -3.67 -8.68 22.97
C THR A 170 -3.19 -8.33 21.53
N ARG A 171 -2.15 -8.99 21.04
CA ARG A 171 -1.70 -8.81 19.66
C ARG A 171 -2.57 -9.63 18.72
N THR A 172 -3.19 -9.00 17.74
CA THR A 172 -4.06 -9.66 16.76
C THR A 172 -3.30 -10.24 15.59
N ALA A 173 -2.37 -9.44 15.06
CA ALA A 173 -1.69 -9.75 13.82
C ALA A 173 -0.39 -8.98 13.62
N ASP A 174 0.47 -9.52 12.76
CA ASP A 174 1.50 -8.76 12.08
C ASP A 174 1.05 -8.35 10.69
N VAL A 175 1.45 -7.16 10.26
CA VAL A 175 1.19 -6.67 8.90
C VAL A 175 2.49 -6.32 8.22
N ASP A 176 2.77 -6.99 7.11
CA ASP A 176 3.80 -6.62 6.17
C ASP A 176 3.13 -6.00 4.95
N ALA A 177 3.40 -4.73 4.66
CA ALA A 177 2.93 -4.12 3.41
C ALA A 177 4.08 -3.61 2.55
N SER A 178 3.91 -3.76 1.25
CA SER A 178 4.81 -3.26 0.22
C SER A 178 4.01 -2.49 -0.82
N CYS A 179 4.62 -1.46 -1.39
CA CYS A 179 4.07 -0.69 -2.49
C CYS A 179 5.19 -0.42 -3.49
N SER A 180 4.90 -0.57 -4.76
CA SER A 180 5.85 -0.36 -5.85
C SER A 180 5.17 0.36 -7.00
N ILE A 181 5.96 1.11 -7.76
CA ILE A 181 5.54 1.71 -9.03
C ILE A 181 6.31 1.01 -10.13
N LEU A 182 5.56 0.50 -11.09
CA LEU A 182 6.06 -0.27 -12.21
C LEU A 182 5.78 0.54 -13.48
N ASP A 183 6.82 0.75 -14.29
CA ASP A 183 6.65 1.34 -15.62
C ASP A 183 5.71 0.46 -16.46
N GLY A 184 4.76 1.10 -17.15
CA GLY A 184 3.74 0.47 -17.96
C GLY A 184 4.24 -0.06 -19.30
N GLN A 185 5.39 0.40 -19.79
CA GLN A 185 5.95 -0.15 -21.03
C GLN A 185 6.83 -1.36 -20.76
N THR A 186 7.79 -1.24 -19.85
CA THR A 186 8.80 -2.27 -19.59
C THR A 186 8.45 -3.20 -18.42
N GLY A 187 7.54 -2.80 -17.54
CA GLY A 187 7.25 -3.50 -16.28
C GLY A 187 8.34 -3.36 -15.21
N ILE A 188 9.37 -2.53 -15.46
CA ILE A 188 10.49 -2.34 -14.53
C ILE A 188 9.99 -1.55 -13.31
N PRO A 189 10.32 -1.98 -12.07
CA PRO A 189 10.01 -1.20 -10.89
C PRO A 189 10.91 0.04 -10.85
N ILE A 190 10.31 1.22 -10.76
CA ILE A 190 11.02 2.51 -10.64
C ILE A 190 11.09 3.00 -9.20
N TRP A 191 10.17 2.52 -8.35
CA TRP A 191 10.11 2.85 -6.95
C TRP A 191 9.54 1.68 -6.16
N SER A 192 10.06 1.44 -4.96
CA SER A 192 9.50 0.47 -4.04
C SER A 192 9.71 0.88 -2.59
N ALA A 193 8.69 0.68 -1.77
CA ALA A 193 8.75 0.82 -0.33
C ALA A 193 8.12 -0.40 0.35
N ASN A 194 8.81 -0.92 1.36
CA ASN A 194 8.32 -1.99 2.22
C ASN A 194 8.34 -1.55 3.68
N ARG A 195 7.34 -2.00 4.44
CA ARG A 195 7.20 -1.71 5.86
C ARG A 195 6.52 -2.88 6.57
N ARG A 196 6.93 -3.07 7.82
CA ARG A 196 6.30 -4.01 8.75
C ARG A 196 5.69 -3.25 9.92
N TRP A 197 4.50 -3.62 10.30
CA TRP A 197 3.77 -3.13 11.47
C TRP A 197 3.33 -4.29 12.35
N ARG A 198 3.08 -3.98 13.62
CA ARG A 198 2.41 -4.85 14.57
C ARG A 198 1.01 -4.27 14.82
N LEU A 199 -0.01 -5.10 14.85
CA LEU A 199 -1.39 -4.71 15.16
C LEU A 199 -1.79 -5.26 16.53
N ASP A 200 -2.49 -4.42 17.28
CA ASP A 200 -3.11 -4.71 18.57
C ASP A 200 -4.64 -4.49 18.44
N TRP A 201 -5.46 -5.15 19.26
CA TRP A 201 -6.94 -5.12 19.15
C TRP A 201 -7.57 -3.73 19.24
N ASN A 202 -6.90 -2.77 19.88
CA ASN A 202 -7.48 -1.47 20.19
C ASN A 202 -7.49 -0.45 19.03
N ARG A 203 -7.40 -0.89 17.77
CA ARG A 203 -7.48 -0.01 16.59
C ARG A 203 -8.57 -0.46 15.63
N ARG A 204 -9.38 0.50 15.18
CA ARG A 204 -10.41 0.24 14.17
C ARG A 204 -9.75 -0.19 12.87
N HIS A 205 -10.40 -1.10 12.15
CA HIS A 205 -9.86 -1.66 10.92
C HIS A 205 -9.54 -0.57 9.88
N ASN A 206 -10.47 0.36 9.64
CA ASN A 206 -10.26 1.46 8.70
C ASN A 206 -9.14 2.43 9.13
N GLU A 207 -8.90 2.62 10.42
CA GLU A 207 -7.77 3.43 10.88
C GLU A 207 -6.42 2.77 10.55
N ILE A 208 -6.36 1.44 10.57
CA ILE A 208 -5.17 0.67 10.16
C ILE A 208 -4.93 0.85 8.67
N ILE A 209 -5.98 0.66 7.86
CA ILE A 209 -5.94 0.87 6.40
C ILE A 209 -5.39 2.26 6.09
N ASP A 210 -6.01 3.30 6.66
CA ASP A 210 -5.61 4.69 6.43
C ASP A 210 -4.19 5.00 6.91
N ASN A 211 -3.77 4.42 8.04
CA ASN A 211 -2.41 4.63 8.55
C ASN A 211 -1.35 4.04 7.62
N ILE A 212 -1.58 2.82 7.13
CA ILE A 212 -0.69 2.13 6.19
C ILE A 212 -0.64 2.91 4.88
N SER A 213 -1.80 3.20 4.28
CA SER A 213 -1.93 3.97 3.04
C SER A 213 -1.23 5.32 3.13
N ARG A 214 -1.47 6.08 4.21
CA ARG A 214 -0.82 7.37 4.47
C ARG A 214 0.69 7.26 4.55
N LYS A 215 1.21 6.23 5.22
CA LYS A 215 2.66 6.02 5.36
C LYS A 215 3.32 5.67 4.03
N MET A 216 2.66 4.88 3.20
CA MET A 216 3.13 4.60 1.84
C MET A 216 3.12 5.86 0.98
N ALA A 217 1.99 6.56 0.93
CA ALA A 217 1.82 7.77 0.10
C ALA A 217 2.75 8.93 0.49
N ARG A 218 3.17 9.04 1.75
CA ARG A 218 4.14 10.06 2.19
C ARG A 218 5.52 9.94 1.53
N ARG A 219 5.91 8.73 1.12
CA ARG A 219 7.20 8.44 0.47
C ARG A 219 7.07 8.31 -1.04
N PHE A 220 5.86 8.55 -1.57
CA PHE A 220 5.57 8.43 -3.00
C PHE A 220 6.47 9.40 -3.79
N PRO A 221 7.03 8.95 -4.93
CA PRO A 221 7.96 9.74 -5.74
C PRO A 221 7.20 10.78 -6.60
N TYR A 222 7.84 11.27 -7.66
CA TYR A 222 7.32 12.31 -8.58
C TYR A 222 7.19 13.72 -7.98
N ARG A 223 8.01 14.06 -6.98
CA ARG A 223 8.00 15.40 -6.34
C ARG A 223 9.02 16.39 -6.92
N GLU A 224 9.94 15.88 -7.71
CA GLU A 224 11.10 16.59 -8.26
C GLU A 224 11.19 16.41 -9.78
N LEU A 225 10.05 16.15 -10.43
CA LEU A 225 9.97 16.19 -11.89
C LEU A 225 10.07 17.63 -12.41
#